data_AF-A0AAW8FF48-F1
#
_entry.id   AF-A0AAW8FF48-F1
#
_cell.length_a   1.000
_cell.length_b   1.000
_cell.length_c   1.000
_cell.angle_alpha   90.00
_cell.angle_beta   90.00
_cell.angle_gamma   90.00
#
_symmetry.space_group_name_H-M   'P 1'
#
loop_
_entity.id
_entity.type
_entity.pdbx_description
1 polymer ?
#
loop_
_entity_poly.entity_id
_entity_poly.type
_entity_poly.pdbx_seq_one_letter_code
_entity_poly.pdbx_strand_id
1 'polypeptide(L)'
;MSWATPAETLTWTGTTVSQAELEASQGIIEMLAGTTELASDAGNISSTNLRHLKKANAYQAAWMQEHPDVFTAMDISQMAEGGGSGMSITLANNGVFLAPMARMSLSQLSWKAVRSIRVRPRNEAARRRIEAQYSLDGFETGDDCGSGEWRAL
;
A
#
# COMPACT_ATOMS: atom_id res chain seq x y z
N MET A 1 15.74 -13.20 -14.43
CA MET A 1 14.55 -14.05 -14.61
C MET A 1 13.38 -13.47 -13.83
N SER A 2 12.25 -13.22 -14.51
CA SER A 2 11.04 -12.68 -13.87
C SER A 2 10.58 -13.53 -12.67
N TRP A 3 10.13 -12.87 -11.60
CA TRP A 3 9.69 -13.60 -10.39
C TRP A 3 8.51 -14.55 -10.64
N ALA A 4 7.55 -14.13 -11.46
CA ALA A 4 6.38 -14.92 -11.80
C ALA A 4 6.59 -15.67 -13.12
N THR A 5 5.98 -16.85 -13.19
CA THR A 5 5.91 -17.64 -14.43
C THR A 5 4.60 -17.36 -15.19
N PRO A 6 4.53 -17.65 -16.51
CA PRO A 6 3.29 -17.54 -17.28
C PRO A 6 2.13 -18.36 -16.70
N ALA A 7 2.42 -19.57 -16.19
CA ALA A 7 1.42 -20.45 -15.59
C ALA A 7 0.86 -19.89 -14.26
N GLU A 8 1.73 -19.35 -13.39
CA GLU A 8 1.29 -18.66 -12.17
C GLU A 8 0.45 -17.41 -12.49
N THR A 9 0.84 -16.68 -13.53
CA THR A 9 0.12 -15.48 -13.99
C THR A 9 -1.29 -15.83 -14.42
N LEU A 10 -1.44 -16.84 -15.29
CA LEU A 10 -2.75 -17.35 -15.72
C LEU A 10 -3.62 -17.76 -14.53
N THR A 11 -3.03 -18.37 -13.50
CA THR A 11 -3.74 -18.80 -12.29
C THR A 11 -4.29 -17.63 -11.47
N TRP A 12 -3.62 -16.48 -11.44
CA TRP A 12 -4.02 -15.33 -10.62
C TRP A 12 -4.83 -14.28 -11.35
N THR A 13 -4.55 -14.06 -12.63
CA THR A 13 -5.18 -13.01 -13.44
C THR A 13 -6.24 -13.54 -14.39
N GLY A 14 -6.16 -14.83 -14.76
CA GLY A 14 -6.98 -15.42 -15.82
C GLY A 14 -6.52 -15.05 -17.24
N THR A 15 -5.45 -14.26 -17.36
CA THR A 15 -4.94 -13.76 -18.64
C THR A 15 -3.64 -14.48 -19.02
N THR A 16 -3.51 -14.81 -20.30
CA THR A 16 -2.29 -15.44 -20.82
C THR A 16 -1.28 -14.35 -21.16
N VAL A 17 -0.14 -14.37 -20.46
CA VAL A 17 0.94 -13.40 -20.63
C VAL A 17 2.21 -14.14 -21.05
N SER A 18 2.93 -13.59 -22.02
CA SER A 18 4.19 -14.11 -22.50
C SER A 18 5.33 -13.86 -21.51
N GLN A 19 6.40 -14.65 -21.62
CA GLN A 19 7.59 -14.49 -20.78
C GLN A 19 8.26 -13.12 -20.97
N ALA A 20 8.26 -12.59 -22.20
CA ALA A 20 8.84 -11.28 -22.51
C ALA A 20 8.07 -10.13 -21.84
N GLU A 21 6.73 -10.23 -21.77
CA GLU A 21 5.91 -9.23 -21.07
C GLU A 21 6.15 -9.26 -19.55
N LEU A 22 6.36 -10.44 -18.97
CA LEU A 22 6.71 -10.61 -17.55
C LEU A 22 8.09 -10.04 -17.21
N GLU A 23 9.02 -10.08 -18.16
CA GLU A 23 10.35 -9.48 -18.03
C GLU A 23 10.29 -7.96 -18.17
N ALA A 24 9.43 -7.42 -19.05
CA ALA A 24 9.20 -5.99 -19.16
C ALA A 24 8.55 -5.43 -17.87
N SER A 25 7.55 -6.12 -17.32
CA SER A 25 6.91 -5.70 -16.07
C SER A 25 7.83 -5.85 -14.85
N GLN A 26 8.75 -6.80 -14.85
CA GLN A 26 9.75 -6.99 -13.79
C GLN A 26 10.52 -5.68 -13.53
N GLY A 27 10.98 -4.99 -14.57
CA GLY A 27 11.73 -3.73 -14.43
C GLY A 27 10.95 -2.63 -13.70
N ILE A 28 9.65 -2.50 -13.98
CA ILE A 28 8.77 -1.53 -13.30
C ILE A 28 8.63 -1.91 -11.82
N ILE A 29 8.42 -3.19 -11.54
CA ILE A 29 8.23 -3.67 -10.16
C ILE A 29 9.52 -3.55 -9.35
N GLU A 30 10.69 -3.82 -9.93
CA GLU A 30 11.98 -3.67 -9.25
C GLU A 30 12.25 -2.21 -8.84
N MET A 31 11.99 -1.27 -9.76
CA MET A 31 12.10 0.17 -9.50
C MET A 31 11.23 0.60 -8.31
N LEU A 32 10.01 0.06 -8.22
CA LEU A 32 9.08 0.41 -7.15
C LEU A 32 9.34 -0.38 -5.85
N ALA A 33 9.73 -1.64 -5.94
CA ALA A 33 9.96 -2.50 -4.77
C ALA A 33 11.27 -2.12 -4.06
N GLY A 34 12.22 -1.52 -4.78
CA GLY A 34 13.55 -1.18 -4.28
C GLY A 34 14.43 -2.43 -4.07
N THR A 35 14.12 -3.51 -4.78
CA THR A 35 14.83 -4.79 -4.72
C THR A 35 14.82 -5.44 -6.09
N THR A 36 15.84 -6.25 -6.37
CA THR A 36 15.99 -6.99 -7.62
C THR A 36 15.81 -8.50 -7.40
N GLU A 37 15.65 -9.23 -8.50
CA GLU A 37 15.63 -10.71 -8.51
C GLU A 37 16.86 -11.36 -7.84
N LEU A 38 18.02 -10.71 -7.89
CA LEU A 38 19.25 -11.20 -7.25
C LEU A 38 19.09 -11.32 -5.72
N ALA A 39 18.29 -10.45 -5.10
CA ALA A 39 18.02 -10.52 -3.68
C ALA A 39 17.12 -11.70 -3.31
N SER A 40 16.19 -12.10 -4.19
CA SER A 40 15.45 -13.36 -3.98
C SER A 40 16.33 -14.57 -4.18
N ASP A 41 17.20 -14.57 -5.19
CA ASP A 41 18.07 -15.70 -5.52
C ASP A 41 19.11 -15.95 -4.42
N ALA A 42 19.60 -14.88 -3.79
CA ALA A 42 20.45 -14.95 -2.60
C ALA A 42 19.72 -15.40 -1.32
N GLY A 43 18.39 -15.59 -1.37
CA GLY A 43 17.59 -16.00 -0.21
C GLY A 43 17.35 -14.88 0.83
N ASN A 44 17.61 -13.62 0.47
CA ASN A 44 17.43 -12.48 1.38
C ASN A 44 15.95 -12.08 1.55
N ILE A 45 15.08 -12.56 0.66
CA ILE A 45 13.64 -12.24 0.66
C ILE A 45 12.85 -13.39 1.30
N SER A 46 12.08 -13.07 2.33
CA SER A 46 11.13 -14.02 2.94
C SER A 46 10.12 -14.55 1.90
N SER A 47 9.75 -15.83 2.00
CA SER A 47 8.77 -16.50 1.13
C SER A 47 7.44 -15.75 1.03
N THR A 48 6.98 -15.12 2.10
CA THR A 48 5.77 -14.29 2.11
C THR A 48 5.92 -13.07 1.21
N ASN A 49 7.03 -12.33 1.32
CA ASN A 49 7.31 -11.17 0.48
C ASN A 49 7.51 -11.58 -0.98
N LEU A 50 8.18 -12.72 -1.21
CA LEU A 50 8.37 -13.29 -2.54
C LEU A 50 7.02 -13.57 -3.22
N ARG A 51 6.05 -14.13 -2.48
CA ARG A 51 4.68 -14.34 -2.99
C ARG A 51 4.00 -13.02 -3.39
N HIS A 52 4.19 -11.95 -2.62
CA HIS A 52 3.65 -10.62 -2.98
C HIS A 52 4.33 -10.02 -4.21
N LEU A 53 5.65 -10.19 -4.36
CA LEU A 53 6.39 -9.76 -5.55
C LEU A 53 5.95 -10.51 -6.80
N LYS A 54 5.77 -11.83 -6.71
CA LYS A 54 5.23 -12.63 -7.82
C LYS A 54 3.85 -12.14 -8.26
N LYS A 55 2.94 -11.92 -7.30
CA LYS A 55 1.61 -11.39 -7.59
C LYS A 55 1.67 -10.00 -8.23
N ALA A 56 2.53 -9.13 -7.70
CA ALA A 56 2.69 -7.79 -8.24
C ALA A 56 3.17 -7.83 -9.70
N ASN A 57 4.14 -8.69 -10.02
CA ASN A 57 4.63 -8.87 -11.38
C ASN A 57 3.53 -9.40 -12.32
N ALA A 58 2.82 -10.46 -11.91
CA ALA A 58 1.72 -11.02 -12.69
C ALA A 58 0.59 -10.00 -12.98
N TYR A 59 0.18 -9.22 -11.97
CA TYR A 59 -0.86 -8.20 -12.15
C TYR A 59 -0.39 -7.05 -13.04
N GLN A 60 0.87 -6.63 -12.92
CA GLN A 60 1.42 -5.58 -13.77
C GLN A 60 1.49 -6.02 -15.23
N ALA A 61 1.95 -7.25 -15.48
CA ALA A 61 2.07 -7.77 -16.84
C ALA A 61 0.71 -7.92 -17.53
N ALA A 62 -0.31 -8.42 -16.81
CA ALA A 62 -1.68 -8.49 -17.33
C ALA A 62 -2.27 -7.10 -17.61
N TRP A 63 -2.00 -6.13 -16.74
CA TRP A 63 -2.49 -4.76 -16.90
C TRP A 63 -1.84 -4.04 -18.09
N MET A 64 -0.56 -4.28 -18.33
CA MET A 64 0.18 -3.73 -19.48
C MET A 64 -0.34 -4.23 -20.83
N GLN A 65 -0.94 -5.43 -20.90
CA GLN A 65 -1.58 -5.89 -22.14
C GLN A 65 -2.82 -5.06 -22.50
N GLU A 66 -3.60 -4.66 -21.49
CA GLU A 66 -4.79 -3.83 -21.67
C GLU A 66 -4.43 -2.35 -21.88
N HIS A 67 -3.23 -1.94 -21.46
CA HIS A 67 -2.75 -0.54 -21.50
C HIS A 67 -1.37 -0.47 -22.18
N PRO A 68 -1.31 -0.61 -23.52
CA PRO A 68 -0.03 -0.61 -24.24
C PRO A 68 0.69 0.75 -24.21
N ASP A 69 -0.02 1.84 -23.91
CA ASP A 69 0.52 3.21 -23.92
C ASP A 69 1.36 3.57 -22.68
N VAL A 70 1.55 2.63 -21.74
CA VAL A 70 2.27 2.84 -20.47
C VAL A 70 3.71 3.34 -20.66
N PHE A 71 4.34 3.01 -21.79
CA PHE A 71 5.72 3.44 -22.09
C PHE A 71 5.82 4.58 -23.11
N THR A 72 4.76 4.88 -23.86
CA THR A 72 4.80 5.77 -25.03
C THR A 72 4.10 7.10 -24.80
N ALA A 73 3.11 7.18 -23.92
CA ALA A 73 2.35 8.41 -23.69
C ALA A 73 2.31 8.77 -22.21
N MET A 74 3.09 9.78 -21.79
CA MET A 74 2.79 10.55 -20.57
C MET A 74 3.66 11.82 -20.44
N ASP A 75 3.34 12.83 -21.24
CA ASP A 75 3.45 14.22 -20.79
C ASP A 75 2.03 14.69 -20.47
N ILE A 76 1.50 14.28 -19.31
CA ILE A 76 0.18 14.72 -18.84
C ILE A 76 0.42 15.89 -17.89
N SER A 77 0.30 17.11 -18.42
CA SER A 77 0.59 18.35 -17.70
C SER A 77 -0.57 18.86 -16.84
N GLN A 78 -1.83 18.51 -17.14
CA GLN A 78 -3.03 18.62 -16.29
C GLN A 78 -4.27 18.31 -17.15
N MET A 79 -5.21 17.50 -16.65
CA MET A 79 -6.59 17.46 -17.14
C MET A 79 -7.52 17.81 -15.98
N ALA A 80 -7.92 19.07 -15.93
CA ALA A 80 -9.05 19.53 -15.13
C ALA A 80 -10.16 19.93 -16.11
N GLU A 81 -11.12 19.03 -16.35
CA GLU A 81 -12.34 19.38 -17.06
C GLU A 81 -13.48 19.62 -16.06
N GLY A 82 -13.83 20.91 -16.01
CA GLY A 82 -15.12 21.51 -15.67
C GLY A 82 -16.20 20.67 -14.98
N GLY A 83 -16.49 21.04 -13.73
CA GLY A 83 -17.82 21.43 -13.30
C GLY A 83 -18.96 20.40 -13.44
N GLY A 84 -19.20 19.65 -12.36
CA GLY A 84 -20.49 19.00 -12.11
C GLY A 84 -20.33 17.56 -11.64
N SER A 85 -20.45 17.35 -10.32
CA SER A 85 -20.75 16.06 -9.66
C SER A 85 -20.31 14.79 -10.42
N GLY A 86 -19.03 14.68 -10.72
CA GLY A 86 -18.39 13.45 -11.22
C GLY A 86 -17.25 13.14 -10.27
N MET A 87 -17.16 11.89 -9.81
CA MET A 87 -16.09 11.47 -8.91
C MET A 87 -14.74 11.95 -9.44
N SER A 88 -14.10 12.85 -8.70
CA SER A 88 -12.73 13.25 -8.96
C SER A 88 -11.84 12.04 -8.66
N ILE A 89 -11.55 11.23 -9.68
CA ILE A 89 -10.43 10.30 -9.60
C ILE A 89 -9.19 11.17 -9.76
N THR A 90 -8.71 11.71 -8.65
CA THR A 90 -7.36 12.25 -8.58
C THR A 90 -6.44 11.05 -8.77
N LEU A 91 -6.09 10.73 -10.02
CA LEU A 91 -5.02 9.77 -10.29
C LEU A 91 -3.78 10.34 -9.61
N ALA A 92 -3.41 9.74 -8.47
CA ALA A 92 -2.11 9.98 -7.88
C ALA A 92 -1.08 9.80 -9.00
N ASN A 93 -0.07 10.66 -9.08
CA ASN A 93 0.90 10.77 -10.18
C ASN A 93 1.55 9.43 -10.63
N ASN A 94 1.45 8.37 -9.82
CA ASN A 94 1.97 7.03 -10.09
C ASN A 94 0.88 5.98 -10.43
N GLY A 95 -0.40 6.35 -10.40
CA GLY A 95 -1.55 5.49 -10.67
C GLY A 95 -1.76 5.20 -12.15
N VAL A 96 -1.05 5.92 -13.03
CA VAL A 96 -1.09 5.70 -14.48
C VAL A 96 -0.07 4.65 -14.94
N PHE A 97 0.98 4.35 -14.16
CA PHE A 97 2.03 3.41 -14.58
C PHE A 97 1.91 2.04 -13.92
N LEU A 98 1.21 1.96 -12.79
CA LEU A 98 1.17 0.78 -11.94
C LEU A 98 -0.25 0.24 -11.83
N ALA A 99 -0.40 -1.06 -12.10
CA ALA A 99 -1.66 -1.74 -11.93
C ALA A 99 -2.18 -1.58 -10.48
N PRO A 100 -3.48 -1.31 -10.27
CA PRO A 100 -4.03 -1.12 -8.93
C PRO A 100 -3.81 -2.34 -8.03
N MET A 101 -3.94 -3.55 -8.61
CA MET A 101 -3.70 -4.81 -7.90
C MET A 101 -2.22 -5.06 -7.61
N ALA A 102 -1.31 -4.61 -8.49
CA ALA A 102 0.12 -4.65 -8.22
C ALA A 102 0.48 -3.71 -7.07
N ARG A 103 -0.10 -2.50 -7.03
CA ARG A 103 0.05 -1.54 -5.94
C ARG A 103 -0.38 -2.14 -4.59
N MET A 104 -1.53 -2.80 -4.54
CA MET A 104 -2.01 -3.47 -3.34
C MET A 104 -1.09 -4.62 -2.90
N SER A 105 -0.45 -5.31 -3.83
CA SER A 105 0.50 -6.37 -3.51
C SER A 105 1.81 -5.80 -2.97
N LEU A 106 2.30 -4.70 -3.55
CA LEU A 106 3.53 -4.02 -3.11
C LEU A 106 3.40 -3.33 -1.75
N SER A 107 2.22 -2.82 -1.38
CA SER A 107 2.00 -2.21 -0.06
C SER A 107 2.08 -3.21 1.09
N GLN A 108 1.96 -4.52 0.82
CA GLN A 108 2.03 -5.59 1.81
C GLN A 108 3.48 -6.02 2.13
N LEU A 109 4.47 -5.56 1.34
CA LEU A 109 5.88 -5.88 1.57
C LEU A 109 6.32 -5.41 2.94
N SER A 110 7.04 -6.26 3.68
CA SER A 110 7.40 -5.98 5.07
C SER A 110 8.19 -4.68 5.28
N TRP A 111 8.97 -4.26 4.28
CA TRP A 111 9.78 -3.03 4.33
C TRP A 111 9.07 -1.79 3.80
N LYS A 112 7.94 -1.94 3.09
CA LYS A 112 7.11 -0.82 2.61
C LYS A 112 5.89 -0.58 3.49
N ALA A 113 5.43 -1.61 4.19
CA ALA A 113 4.31 -1.54 5.09
C ALA A 113 4.67 -0.72 6.34
N VAL A 114 4.04 0.44 6.50
CA VAL A 114 4.07 1.19 7.76
C VAL A 114 3.23 0.42 8.77
N ARG A 115 3.87 -0.43 9.57
CA ARG A 115 3.20 -1.11 10.68
C ARG A 115 3.30 -0.24 11.91
N SER A 116 2.16 0.02 12.56
CA SER A 116 2.16 0.67 13.86
C SER A 116 2.99 -0.18 14.83
N ILE A 117 4.04 0.40 15.39
CA ILE A 117 4.83 -0.26 16.42
C ILE A 117 3.97 -0.29 17.67
N ARG A 118 3.43 -1.46 18.00
CA ARG A 118 2.72 -1.65 19.26
C ARG A 118 3.76 -1.67 20.38
N VAL A 119 4.06 -0.49 20.94
CA VAL A 119 4.91 -0.36 22.12
C VAL A 119 4.17 -1.01 23.28
N ARG A 120 4.52 -2.26 23.59
CA ARG A 120 4.08 -2.88 24.85
C ARG A 120 4.86 -2.23 25.98
N PRO A 121 4.21 -1.79 27.09
CA PRO A 121 4.95 -1.35 28.26
C PRO A 121 5.81 -2.52 28.74
N ARG A 122 7.12 -2.28 28.84
CA ARG A 122 8.15 -3.29 29.16
C ARG A 122 7.89 -4.05 30.45
N ASN A 123 7.20 -3.42 31.40
CA ASN A 123 6.92 -3.96 32.72
C ASN A 123 5.42 -3.93 32.99
N GLU A 124 4.85 -5.07 33.41
CA GLU A 124 3.48 -5.14 33.94
C GLU A 124 3.27 -4.18 35.12
N ALA A 125 4.34 -3.92 35.89
CA ALA A 125 4.34 -2.91 36.95
C ALA A 125 4.11 -1.49 36.42
N ALA A 126 4.66 -1.13 35.26
CA ALA A 126 4.42 0.17 34.63
C ALA A 126 2.98 0.28 34.11
N ARG A 127 2.42 -0.83 33.60
CA ARG A 127 1.01 -0.89 33.19
C ARG A 127 0.06 -0.68 34.37
N ARG A 128 0.29 -1.37 35.50
CA ARG A 128 -0.49 -1.15 36.73
C ARG A 128 -0.35 0.27 37.27
N ARG A 129 0.82 0.90 37.12
CA ARG A 129 1.06 2.28 37.55
C ARG A 129 0.28 3.29 36.70
N ILE A 130 0.24 3.08 35.38
CA ILE A 130 -0.55 3.89 34.45
C ILE A 130 -2.05 3.69 34.69
N GLU A 131 -2.51 2.44 34.81
CA GLU A 131 -3.92 2.13 35.10
C GLU A 131 -4.36 2.69 36.47
N ALA A 132 -3.49 2.66 37.48
CA ALA A 132 -3.75 3.28 38.79
C ALA A 132 -3.74 4.82 38.71
N GLN A 133 -2.92 5.41 37.87
CA GLN A 133 -2.89 6.87 37.68
C GLN A 133 -4.18 7.36 37.02
N TYR A 134 -4.69 6.65 36.00
CA TYR A 134 -5.99 6.94 35.39
C TYR A 134 -7.20 6.60 36.28
N SER A 135 -7.05 5.73 37.29
CA SER A 135 -8.11 5.47 38.26
C SER A 135 -8.10 6.42 39.46
N LEU A 136 -7.00 7.15 39.68
CA LEU A 136 -6.83 8.11 40.77
C LEU A 136 -7.08 9.55 40.33
N ASP A 137 -6.80 9.87 39.06
CA ASP A 137 -7.37 11.03 38.39
C ASP A 137 -8.84 10.70 38.10
N GLY A 138 -9.65 10.76 39.16
CA GLY A 138 -11.08 10.60 39.07
C GLY A 138 -11.61 11.50 37.97
N PHE A 139 -12.00 10.90 36.86
CA PHE A 139 -13.09 11.44 36.06
C PHE A 139 -14.32 11.31 36.97
N GLU A 140 -14.42 12.24 37.92
CA GLU A 140 -15.70 12.65 38.45
C GLU A 140 -16.53 12.97 37.21
N THR A 141 -17.41 12.03 36.87
CA THR A 141 -18.57 12.31 36.03
C THR A 141 -19.50 13.15 36.91
N GLY A 142 -19.01 14.29 37.37
CA GLY A 142 -19.83 15.36 37.86
C GLY A 142 -20.55 15.87 36.63
N ASP A 143 -21.86 15.76 36.65
CA ASP A 143 -22.78 16.62 35.92
C ASP A 143 -22.50 18.09 36.32
N ASP A 144 -21.33 18.62 36.00
CA ASP A 144 -21.00 20.04 36.09
C ASP A 144 -21.32 20.67 34.74
N CYS A 145 -22.59 20.53 34.34
CA CYS A 145 -23.26 21.48 33.48
C CYS A 145 -23.43 22.76 34.31
N GLY A 146 -22.31 23.47 34.53
CA GLY A 146 -22.25 24.66 35.34
C GLY A 146 -23.39 25.60 34.97
N SER A 147 -24.22 25.93 35.96
CA SER A 147 -25.25 26.98 35.90
C SER A 147 -24.62 28.37 35.91
N GLY A 148 -23.57 28.57 35.10
CA GLY A 148 -22.89 29.85 34.92
C GLY A 148 -23.59 30.63 33.81
N GLU A 149 -24.18 31.76 34.18
CA GLU A 149 -24.74 32.75 33.25
C GLU A 149 -23.77 33.04 32.10
N TRP A 150 -24.18 32.74 30.87
CA TRP A 150 -23.49 33.20 29.66
C TRP A 150 -23.47 34.73 29.63
N ARG A 151 -22.29 35.34 29.83
CA ARG A 151 -22.07 36.75 29.50
C ARG A 151 -21.70 36.87 28.03
N ALA A 152 -22.60 37.44 27.23
CA ALA A 152 -22.29 37.84 25.87
C ALA A 152 -21.32 39.04 25.86
N LEU A 153 -20.30 38.97 25.01
CA LEU A 153 -19.53 40.13 24.55
C LEU A 153 -20.24 40.76 23.34
#